data_AF-A0A2A5ECU6-F1
#
_entry.id   AF-A0A2A5ECU6-F1
#
_cell.length_a   1.000
_cell.length_b   1.000
_cell.length_c   1.000
_cell.angle_alpha   90.00
_cell.angle_beta   90.00
_cell.angle_gamma   90.00
#
_symmetry.space_group_name_H-M   'P 1'
#
loop_
_entity.id
_entity.type
_entity.pdbx_description
1 polymer ?
#
loop_
_entity_poly.entity_id
_entity_poly.type
_entity_poly.pdbx_seq_one_letter_code
_entity_poly.pdbx_strand_id
1 'polypeptide(L)'
;MIIKKIVVAFILSGVLLSAGSAGALELKFPPPDFQTEYSLPDLYTPPPHADFGWWDTVILFGALSLATFFVFKSRSRNGLFMLSIFSLAFFGFYRKGCICPVGSTQNVMAAVFIPDVGVSAIVVSFFVLPLLFSLFFGRVFCASVCPLGAIQELVAIAPIRISPSIERVLSLGKYIYLGLALLGVATGAGFLVCRYDPFVGLFRMGHSFNMLMAGGLMLLLGVFIARPYCRFLCPYGVLLGWMSRFSKWHLDIPPSPCVSCRLCEDSCPYNAIDMPTPEALVEEPGTGKRRLRTVLFLSPLIITAGAMVGYMLNEPLSRLHPVVQLSERMVAEDTGLVQGEILETETFRTSDQTTASLHAEALGIRNSFKTGGAWLGAFVALIVTLKLIGLSIVKKRDVYTPHKETCFSCGRCYPYCPVEEGGVHP
;
A
#
# COMPACT_ATOMS: atom_id res chain seq x y z
N MET A 1 -25.66 20.37 9.98
CA MET A 1 -26.78 19.51 9.51
C MET A 1 -26.75 19.19 8.01
N ILE A 2 -26.31 20.11 7.15
CA ILE A 2 -26.26 19.91 5.67
C ILE A 2 -25.24 18.83 5.26
N ILE A 3 -24.09 18.75 5.94
CA ILE A 3 -23.04 17.75 5.65
C ILE A 3 -23.49 16.31 5.95
N LYS A 4 -24.33 16.10 6.99
CA LYS A 4 -24.94 14.78 7.28
C LYS A 4 -25.87 14.34 6.15
N LYS A 5 -26.62 15.26 5.54
CA LYS A 5 -27.54 14.97 4.43
C LYS A 5 -26.81 14.69 3.12
N ILE A 6 -25.68 15.35 2.86
CA ILE A 6 -24.85 15.10 1.67
C ILE A 6 -24.14 13.75 1.75
N VAL A 7 -23.59 13.37 2.91
CA VAL A 7 -22.93 12.07 3.11
C VAL A 7 -23.94 10.92 3.02
N VAL A 8 -25.15 11.07 3.58
CA VAL A 8 -26.21 10.07 3.47
C VAL A 8 -26.76 9.98 2.03
N ALA A 9 -26.89 11.11 1.31
CA ALA A 9 -27.34 11.12 -0.09
C ALA A 9 -26.30 10.49 -1.05
N PHE A 10 -25.00 10.66 -0.79
CA PHE A 10 -23.96 10.02 -1.61
C PHE A 10 -23.85 8.52 -1.33
N ILE A 11 -24.07 8.09 -0.08
CA ILE A 11 -24.14 6.67 0.30
C ILE A 11 -25.41 6.02 -0.27
N LEU A 12 -26.57 6.69 -0.25
CA LEU A 12 -27.78 6.17 -0.88
C LEU A 12 -27.71 6.15 -2.42
N SER A 13 -27.10 7.15 -3.05
CA SER A 13 -26.95 7.19 -4.52
C SER A 13 -25.94 6.14 -5.02
N GLY A 14 -24.99 5.72 -4.19
CA GLY A 14 -24.09 4.59 -4.50
C GLY A 14 -24.73 3.21 -4.29
N VAL A 15 -25.79 3.12 -3.49
CA VAL A 15 -26.53 1.86 -3.19
C VAL A 15 -27.67 1.61 -4.18
N LEU A 16 -28.19 2.63 -4.86
CA LEU A 16 -29.34 2.48 -5.78
C LEU A 16 -28.98 2.21 -7.25
N LEU A 17 -27.70 2.24 -7.65
CA LEU A 17 -27.27 1.86 -9.00
C LEU A 17 -26.88 0.37 -9.13
N SER A 18 -27.09 -0.46 -8.11
CA SER A 18 -26.64 -1.87 -8.06
C SER A 18 -27.68 -2.90 -8.53
N ALA A 19 -28.56 -2.54 -9.47
CA ALA A 19 -29.38 -3.52 -10.19
C ALA A 19 -28.85 -3.69 -11.62
N GLY A 20 -27.60 -4.15 -11.73
CA GLY A 20 -26.98 -4.57 -12.98
C GLY A 20 -26.80 -6.08 -12.96
N SER A 21 -27.58 -6.75 -13.80
CA SER A 21 -27.66 -8.20 -14.00
C SER A 21 -26.32 -8.91 -14.10
N ALA A 22 -26.21 -10.05 -13.41
CA ALA A 22 -25.19 -11.07 -13.67
C ALA A 22 -25.38 -11.59 -15.11
N GLY A 23 -24.56 -11.07 -16.03
CA GLY A 23 -24.44 -11.64 -17.37
C GLY A 23 -23.74 -12.99 -17.29
N ALA A 24 -24.33 -14.00 -17.93
CA ALA A 24 -23.76 -15.32 -18.08
C ALA A 24 -22.35 -15.23 -18.68
N LEU A 25 -21.41 -15.97 -18.09
CA LEU A 25 -20.02 -15.98 -18.48
C LEU A 25 -19.87 -16.94 -19.66
N GLU A 26 -19.67 -16.38 -20.85
CA GLU A 26 -19.38 -17.15 -22.06
C GLU A 26 -17.96 -17.74 -21.92
N LEU A 27 -17.85 -19.08 -22.00
CA LEU A 27 -16.57 -19.77 -21.97
C LEU A 27 -15.73 -19.29 -23.17
N LYS A 28 -14.63 -18.57 -22.90
CA LYS A 28 -13.72 -17.99 -23.92
C LYS A 28 -13.12 -19.06 -24.85
N PHE A 29 -13.19 -20.32 -24.47
CA PHE A 29 -12.80 -21.46 -25.30
C PHE A 29 -13.96 -22.47 -25.32
N PRO A 30 -14.55 -22.75 -26.50
CA PRO A 30 -15.49 -23.85 -26.62
C PRO A 30 -14.76 -25.16 -26.27
N PRO A 31 -15.41 -26.07 -25.53
CA PRO A 31 -14.82 -27.37 -25.26
C PRO A 31 -14.56 -28.09 -26.61
N PRO A 32 -13.45 -28.83 -26.74
CA PRO A 32 -13.22 -29.65 -27.93
C PRO A 32 -14.36 -30.67 -28.10
N ASP A 33 -14.82 -30.87 -29.33
CA ASP A 33 -15.88 -31.80 -29.69
C ASP A 33 -15.43 -33.26 -29.46
N PHE A 34 -15.54 -33.74 -28.23
CA PHE A 34 -15.38 -35.16 -27.94
C PHE A 34 -16.62 -35.90 -28.45
N GLN A 35 -16.45 -36.80 -29.44
CA GLN A 35 -17.52 -37.65 -29.99
C GLN A 35 -17.97 -38.78 -29.04
N THR A 36 -18.24 -38.47 -27.78
CA THR A 36 -18.82 -39.41 -26.83
C THR A 36 -19.85 -38.70 -25.95
N GLU A 37 -20.87 -39.46 -25.52
CA GLU A 37 -21.95 -39.17 -24.55
C GLU A 37 -21.48 -38.64 -23.16
N TYR A 38 -20.41 -37.86 -23.12
CA TYR A 38 -19.88 -37.24 -21.92
C TYR A 38 -20.63 -35.94 -21.67
N SER A 39 -21.58 -35.97 -20.74
CA SER A 39 -22.08 -34.74 -20.14
C SER A 39 -20.96 -34.12 -19.31
N LEU A 40 -20.55 -32.91 -19.67
CA LEU A 40 -19.64 -32.12 -18.84
C LEU A 40 -20.26 -32.05 -17.44
N PRO A 41 -19.55 -32.45 -16.38
CA PRO A 41 -20.05 -32.25 -15.03
C PRO A 41 -20.28 -30.76 -14.85
N ASP A 42 -21.40 -30.39 -14.22
CA ASP A 42 -21.62 -29.00 -13.82
C ASP A 42 -20.38 -28.55 -13.10
N LEU A 43 -19.69 -27.56 -13.68
CA LEU A 43 -18.55 -26.93 -13.04
C LEU A 43 -19.07 -26.44 -11.70
N TYR A 44 -18.64 -27.10 -10.63
CA TYR A 44 -18.84 -26.61 -9.28
C TYR A 44 -18.01 -25.33 -9.18
N THR A 45 -18.59 -24.22 -9.64
CA THR A 45 -18.16 -22.92 -9.20
C THR A 45 -18.55 -22.90 -7.73
N PRO A 46 -17.59 -22.92 -6.78
CA PRO A 46 -17.97 -22.64 -5.41
C PRO A 46 -18.77 -21.34 -5.47
N PRO A 47 -19.96 -21.28 -4.85
CA PRO A 47 -20.66 -20.02 -4.78
C PRO A 47 -19.63 -19.00 -4.29
N PRO A 48 -19.46 -17.86 -4.97
CA PRO A 48 -18.65 -16.81 -4.38
C PRO A 48 -19.19 -16.66 -2.95
N HIS A 49 -18.34 -16.54 -1.93
CA HIS A 49 -18.81 -16.38 -0.56
C HIS A 49 -19.65 -15.07 -0.48
N ALA A 50 -20.91 -15.10 -0.93
CA ALA A 50 -21.58 -13.96 -1.56
C ALA A 50 -23.07 -13.90 -1.25
N ASP A 51 -23.49 -14.41 -0.11
CA ASP A 51 -24.80 -14.00 0.43
C ASP A 51 -24.66 -12.75 1.34
N PHE A 52 -23.43 -12.36 1.72
CA PHE A 52 -23.21 -11.32 2.75
C PHE A 52 -21.98 -10.42 2.53
N GLY A 53 -21.54 -10.18 1.29
CA GLY A 53 -20.36 -9.34 0.99
C GLY A 53 -20.47 -7.87 1.43
N TRP A 54 -21.69 -7.35 1.59
CA TRP A 54 -21.93 -6.00 2.08
C TRP A 54 -21.64 -5.85 3.59
N TRP A 55 -21.78 -6.94 4.37
CA TRP A 55 -21.47 -6.92 5.80
C TRP A 55 -20.01 -6.58 6.08
N ASP A 56 -19.09 -7.03 5.22
CA ASP A 56 -17.67 -6.69 5.36
C ASP A 56 -17.43 -5.20 5.22
N THR A 57 -18.17 -4.55 4.32
CA THR A 57 -18.12 -3.09 4.15
C THR A 57 -18.71 -2.37 5.36
N VAL A 58 -19.81 -2.89 5.91
CA VAL A 58 -20.44 -2.34 7.12
C VAL A 58 -19.51 -2.48 8.33
N ILE A 59 -18.88 -3.64 8.52
CA ILE A 59 -17.92 -3.90 9.59
C ILE A 59 -16.69 -3.02 9.43
N LEU A 60 -16.18 -2.85 8.20
CA LEU A 60 -15.07 -1.95 7.91
C LEU A 60 -15.42 -0.50 8.28
N PHE A 61 -16.59 -0.01 7.87
CA PHE A 61 -17.05 1.32 8.21
C PHE A 61 -17.24 1.51 9.73
N GLY A 62 -17.81 0.51 10.39
CA GLY A 62 -17.97 0.48 11.85
C GLY A 62 -16.61 0.52 12.57
N ALA A 63 -15.65 -0.30 12.14
CA ALA A 63 -14.30 -0.32 12.68
C ALA A 63 -13.56 1.01 12.46
N LEU A 64 -13.67 1.63 11.28
CA LEU A 64 -13.11 2.95 10.99
C LEU A 64 -13.73 4.05 11.87
N SER A 65 -15.04 4.00 12.06
CA SER A 65 -15.77 4.95 12.91
C SER A 65 -15.36 4.79 14.38
N LEU A 66 -15.23 3.55 14.86
CA LEU A 66 -14.79 3.24 16.22
C LEU A 66 -13.32 3.63 16.45
N ALA A 67 -12.45 3.38 15.47
CA ALA A 67 -11.06 3.84 15.51
C ALA A 67 -10.99 5.37 15.62
N THR A 68 -11.80 6.08 14.83
CA THR A 68 -11.91 7.55 14.88
C THR A 68 -12.39 8.02 16.26
N PHE A 69 -13.41 7.36 16.82
CA PHE A 69 -13.89 7.64 18.18
C PHE A 69 -12.79 7.45 19.24
N PHE A 70 -12.02 6.36 19.17
CA PHE A 70 -10.92 6.11 20.10
C PHE A 70 -9.75 7.08 19.95
N VAL A 71 -9.46 7.55 18.73
CA VAL A 71 -8.43 8.56 18.49
C VAL A 71 -8.84 9.90 19.10
N PHE A 72 -10.02 10.42 18.76
CA PHE A 72 -10.36 11.82 19.07
C PHE A 72 -11.10 11.99 20.39
N LYS A 73 -12.10 11.14 20.68
CA LYS A 73 -13.02 11.37 21.79
C LYS A 73 -12.59 10.62 23.05
N SER A 74 -12.35 9.32 22.94
CA SER A 74 -11.93 8.53 24.10
C SER A 74 -10.43 8.62 24.39
N ARG A 75 -9.62 9.09 23.43
CA ARG A 75 -8.14 9.16 23.48
C ARG A 75 -7.50 7.92 24.13
N SER A 76 -8.00 6.73 23.79
CA SER A 76 -7.62 5.48 24.46
C SER A 76 -6.72 4.62 23.58
N ARG A 77 -5.48 4.43 24.03
CA ARG A 77 -4.54 3.51 23.39
C ARG A 77 -5.01 2.06 23.49
N ASN A 78 -5.59 1.67 24.63
CA ASN A 78 -6.09 0.32 24.85
C ASN A 78 -7.27 0.00 23.92
N GLY A 79 -8.17 0.96 23.69
CA GLY A 79 -9.27 0.80 22.72
C GLY A 79 -8.77 0.58 21.30
N LEU A 80 -7.76 1.35 20.85
CA LEU A 80 -7.13 1.16 19.54
C LEU A 80 -6.43 -0.21 19.43
N PHE A 81 -5.77 -0.65 20.50
CA PHE A 81 -5.09 -1.94 20.52
C PHE A 81 -6.07 -3.12 20.47
N MET A 82 -7.15 -3.09 21.26
CA MET A 82 -8.20 -4.11 21.20
C MET A 82 -8.87 -4.17 19.83
N LEU A 83 -9.13 -3.01 19.22
CA LEU A 83 -9.67 -2.95 17.86
C LEU A 83 -8.69 -3.52 16.81
N SER A 84 -7.38 -3.39 17.03
CA SER A 84 -6.36 -4.01 16.18
C SER A 84 -6.37 -5.54 16.27
N ILE A 85 -6.58 -6.10 17.47
CA ILE A 85 -6.74 -7.55 17.67
C ILE A 85 -7.98 -8.05 16.95
N PHE A 86 -9.11 -7.36 17.11
CA PHE A 86 -10.35 -7.67 16.39
C PHE A 86 -10.14 -7.65 14.88
N SER A 87 -9.52 -6.59 14.35
CA SER A 87 -9.31 -6.43 12.91
C SER A 87 -8.35 -7.48 12.35
N LEU A 88 -7.34 -7.89 13.12
CA LEU A 88 -6.46 -9.00 12.76
C LEU A 88 -7.20 -10.34 12.72
N ALA A 89 -8.01 -10.64 13.73
CA ALA A 89 -8.79 -11.86 13.79
C ALA A 89 -9.82 -11.93 12.64
N PHE A 90 -10.56 -10.84 12.42
CA PHE A 90 -11.64 -10.78 11.44
C PHE A 90 -11.13 -10.59 10.00
N PHE A 91 -10.45 -9.47 9.69
CA PHE A 91 -10.00 -9.18 8.33
C PHE A 91 -8.74 -9.97 7.93
N GLY A 92 -7.90 -10.33 8.90
CA GLY A 92 -6.71 -11.15 8.67
C GLY A 92 -7.06 -12.63 8.53
N PHE A 93 -7.39 -13.30 9.64
CA PHE A 93 -7.51 -14.78 9.64
C PHE A 93 -8.89 -15.29 9.18
N TYR A 94 -9.99 -14.72 9.67
CA TYR A 94 -11.34 -15.19 9.30
C TYR A 94 -11.64 -14.95 7.81
N ARG A 95 -11.34 -13.75 7.31
CA ARG A 95 -11.45 -13.39 5.88
C ARG A 95 -10.21 -13.77 5.05
N LYS A 96 -9.22 -14.46 5.65
CA LYS A 96 -7.98 -14.90 4.99
C LYS A 96 -7.24 -13.79 4.23
N GLY A 97 -7.33 -12.55 4.70
CA GLY A 97 -6.72 -11.37 4.08
C GLY A 97 -7.43 -10.83 2.84
N CYS A 98 -8.63 -11.32 2.50
CA CYS A 98 -9.41 -10.85 1.35
C CYS A 98 -10.75 -10.23 1.82
N ILE A 99 -11.13 -9.02 1.44
CA ILE A 99 -10.51 -8.08 0.49
C ILE A 99 -9.46 -7.21 1.21
N CYS A 100 -8.22 -7.21 0.71
CA CYS A 100 -7.15 -6.37 1.23
C CYS A 100 -7.14 -4.99 0.51
N PRO A 101 -7.23 -3.87 1.24
CA PRO A 101 -7.09 -2.53 0.66
C PRO A 101 -5.73 -2.29 -0.03
N VAL A 102 -4.71 -3.07 0.34
CA VAL A 102 -3.39 -2.99 -0.30
C VAL A 102 -3.43 -3.60 -1.70
N GLY A 103 -4.02 -4.79 -1.85
CA GLY A 103 -4.20 -5.43 -3.16
C GLY A 103 -5.23 -4.71 -4.05
N SER A 104 -6.25 -4.10 -3.46
CA SER A 104 -7.26 -3.35 -4.21
C SER A 104 -6.69 -2.12 -4.93
N THR A 105 -5.51 -1.63 -4.54
CA THR A 105 -4.79 -0.59 -5.29
C THR A 105 -4.60 -0.96 -6.76
N GLN A 106 -4.14 -2.19 -7.03
CA GLN A 106 -3.91 -2.65 -8.39
C GLN A 106 -5.20 -3.03 -9.11
N ASN A 107 -6.23 -3.51 -8.39
CA ASN A 107 -7.56 -3.74 -8.99
C ASN A 107 -8.15 -2.44 -9.54
N VAL A 108 -8.10 -1.36 -8.74
CA VAL A 108 -8.59 -0.05 -9.16
C VAL A 108 -7.73 0.53 -10.27
N MET A 109 -6.40 0.35 -10.23
CA MET A 109 -5.53 0.73 -11.36
C MET A 109 -5.91 -0.03 -12.64
N ALA A 110 -6.12 -1.35 -12.56
CA ALA A 110 -6.50 -2.16 -13.72
C ALA A 110 -7.80 -1.66 -14.35
N ALA A 111 -8.81 -1.32 -13.54
CA ALA A 111 -10.07 -0.74 -14.01
C ALA A 111 -9.91 0.60 -14.74
N VAL A 112 -8.88 1.38 -14.38
CA VAL A 112 -8.61 2.69 -14.98
C VAL A 112 -7.80 2.58 -16.26
N PHE A 113 -6.84 1.65 -16.32
CA PHE A 113 -5.91 1.53 -17.45
C PHE A 113 -6.34 0.53 -18.52
N ILE A 114 -7.15 -0.47 -18.17
CA ILE A 114 -7.56 -1.55 -19.07
C ILE A 114 -9.06 -1.38 -19.35
N PRO A 115 -9.46 -1.08 -20.61
CA PRO A 115 -10.85 -1.11 -21.02
C PRO A 115 -11.48 -2.47 -20.69
N ASP A 116 -12.76 -2.46 -20.29
CA ASP A 116 -13.57 -3.67 -20.04
C ASP A 116 -13.23 -4.48 -18.77
N VAL A 117 -12.30 -4.01 -17.92
CA VAL A 117 -12.07 -4.60 -16.58
C VAL A 117 -13.01 -3.97 -15.55
N GLY A 118 -14.14 -4.64 -15.31
CA GLY A 118 -15.06 -4.29 -14.22
C GLY A 118 -14.50 -4.66 -12.84
N VAL A 119 -14.62 -3.76 -11.86
CA VAL A 119 -14.28 -4.04 -10.45
C VAL A 119 -15.54 -4.03 -9.60
N SER A 120 -15.67 -5.02 -8.72
CA SER A 120 -16.83 -5.13 -7.83
C SER A 120 -16.94 -3.94 -6.89
N ALA A 121 -18.17 -3.52 -6.59
CA ALA A 121 -18.45 -2.39 -5.70
C ALA A 121 -17.83 -2.58 -4.29
N ILE A 122 -17.69 -3.82 -3.83
CA ILE A 122 -17.06 -4.15 -2.54
C ILE A 122 -15.55 -3.87 -2.57
N VAL A 123 -14.86 -4.20 -3.68
CA VAL A 123 -13.42 -3.91 -3.79
C VAL A 123 -13.19 -2.40 -3.82
N VAL A 124 -14.05 -1.66 -4.51
CA VAL A 124 -14.03 -0.19 -4.52
C VAL A 124 -14.29 0.38 -3.13
N SER A 125 -15.28 -0.15 -2.39
CA SER A 125 -15.59 0.35 -1.04
C SER A 125 -14.41 0.14 -0.08
N PHE A 126 -13.75 -1.02 -0.13
CA PHE A 126 -12.55 -1.32 0.65
C PHE A 126 -11.34 -0.44 0.30
N PHE A 127 -11.25 0.03 -0.95
CA PHE A 127 -10.22 0.97 -1.37
C PHE A 127 -10.53 2.42 -0.96
N VAL A 128 -11.77 2.87 -1.19
CA VAL A 128 -12.17 4.28 -1.05
C VAL A 128 -12.45 4.66 0.41
N LEU A 129 -13.12 3.80 1.19
CA LEU A 129 -13.50 4.14 2.57
C LEU A 129 -12.28 4.52 3.43
N PRO A 130 -11.18 3.75 3.47
CA PRO A 130 -10.03 4.14 4.28
C PRO A 130 -9.33 5.40 3.74
N LEU A 131 -9.35 5.67 2.43
CA LEU A 131 -8.84 6.92 1.85
C LEU A 131 -9.67 8.13 2.30
N LEU A 132 -10.99 8.03 2.29
CA LEU A 132 -11.89 9.07 2.78
C LEU A 132 -11.67 9.35 4.27
N PHE A 133 -11.61 8.29 5.09
CA PHE A 133 -11.29 8.46 6.50
C PHE A 133 -9.90 9.07 6.69
N SER A 134 -8.93 8.69 5.87
CA SER A 134 -7.59 9.30 5.91
C SER A 134 -7.58 10.76 5.53
N LEU A 135 -8.43 11.16 4.58
CA LEU A 135 -8.59 12.54 4.15
C LEU A 135 -9.21 13.41 5.25
N PHE A 136 -10.11 12.88 6.08
CA PHE A 136 -10.78 13.69 7.12
C PHE A 136 -10.11 13.59 8.49
N PHE A 137 -9.70 12.39 8.90
CA PHE A 137 -9.31 12.03 10.27
C PHE A 137 -7.83 11.65 10.43
N GLY A 138 -7.05 11.73 9.34
CA GLY A 138 -5.69 11.18 9.28
C GLY A 138 -5.68 9.65 9.22
N ARG A 139 -4.52 9.02 9.38
CA ARG A 139 -4.32 7.58 9.09
C ARG A 139 -4.93 6.59 10.10
N VAL A 140 -6.19 6.79 10.51
CA VAL A 140 -6.92 5.94 11.47
C VAL A 140 -7.08 4.49 11.01
N PHE A 141 -7.15 4.25 9.69
CA PHE A 141 -7.16 2.89 9.14
C PHE A 141 -5.89 2.12 9.51
N CYS A 142 -4.73 2.77 9.35
CA CYS A 142 -3.46 2.16 9.72
C CYS A 142 -3.38 1.98 11.24
N ALA A 143 -3.96 2.86 12.06
CA ALA A 143 -3.86 2.79 13.51
C ALA A 143 -4.30 1.42 14.07
N SER A 144 -5.49 0.96 13.68
CA SER A 144 -6.14 -0.21 14.29
C SER A 144 -6.99 -1.08 13.36
N VAL A 145 -7.28 -0.67 12.12
CA VAL A 145 -8.20 -1.41 11.23
C VAL A 145 -7.47 -2.29 10.22
N CYS A 146 -6.29 -1.86 9.78
CA CYS A 146 -5.49 -2.61 8.82
C CYS A 146 -4.91 -3.89 9.45
N PRO A 147 -5.25 -5.11 8.98
CA PRO A 147 -4.73 -6.35 9.56
C PRO A 147 -3.21 -6.49 9.42
N LEU A 148 -2.64 -6.01 8.30
CA LEU A 148 -1.18 -5.98 8.11
C LEU A 148 -0.49 -5.04 9.12
N GLY A 149 -1.11 -3.91 9.43
CA GLY A 149 -0.60 -2.99 10.45
C GLY A 149 -0.76 -3.55 11.86
N ALA A 150 -1.89 -4.22 12.14
CA ALA A 150 -2.20 -4.80 13.43
C ALA A 150 -1.23 -5.91 13.81
N ILE A 151 -0.93 -6.85 12.89
CA ILE A 151 0.03 -7.92 13.19
C ILE A 151 1.40 -7.35 13.53
N GLN A 152 1.90 -6.37 12.76
CA GLN A 152 3.19 -5.73 13.04
C GLN A 152 3.19 -4.91 14.33
N GLU A 153 2.06 -4.33 14.72
CA GLU A 153 1.92 -3.60 15.99
C GLU A 153 2.01 -4.54 17.20
N LEU A 154 1.45 -5.75 17.08
CA LEU A 154 1.46 -6.76 18.14
C LEU A 154 2.86 -7.33 18.39
N VAL A 155 3.67 -7.51 17.34
CA VAL A 155 5.04 -8.03 17.48
C VAL A 155 6.04 -6.94 17.90
N ALA A 156 5.69 -5.65 17.79
CA ALA A 156 6.57 -4.53 18.13
C ALA A 156 6.72 -4.34 19.66
N ILE A 157 7.56 -5.18 20.27
CA ILE A 157 7.83 -5.24 21.73
C ILE A 157 8.91 -4.23 22.12
N ALA A 158 10.03 -4.21 21.41
CA ALA A 158 11.20 -3.39 21.74
C ALA A 158 11.63 -2.52 20.54
N PRO A 159 10.81 -1.54 20.12
CA PRO A 159 11.07 -0.77 18.93
C PRO A 159 12.27 0.16 19.12
N ILE A 160 13.29 -0.02 18.28
CA ILE A 160 14.47 0.83 18.17
C ILE A 160 14.14 1.99 17.24
N ARG A 161 14.59 3.21 17.59
CA ARG A 161 14.48 4.35 16.69
C ARG A 161 15.57 4.32 15.64
N ILE A 162 15.14 4.35 14.39
CA ILE A 162 16.02 4.49 13.24
C ILE A 162 16.36 5.97 13.07
N SER A 163 17.58 6.27 12.63
CA SER A 163 17.95 7.66 12.35
C SER A 163 17.04 8.26 11.24
N PRO A 164 16.68 9.55 11.32
CA PRO A 164 15.79 10.17 10.34
C PRO A 164 16.32 10.13 8.90
N SER A 165 17.64 10.01 8.71
CA SER A 165 18.28 9.93 7.39
C SER A 165 18.06 8.56 6.76
N ILE A 166 18.32 7.47 7.50
CA ILE A 166 18.10 6.10 7.02
C ILE A 166 16.63 5.89 6.73
N GLU A 167 15.74 6.34 7.61
CA GLU A 167 14.30 6.25 7.40
C GLU A 167 13.86 6.97 6.12
N ARG A 168 14.39 8.18 5.85
CA ARG A 168 14.05 8.93 4.63
C ARG A 168 14.40 8.14 3.37
N VAL A 169 15.57 7.49 3.34
CA VAL A 169 16.02 6.66 2.22
C VAL A 169 15.17 5.40 2.10
N LEU A 170 15.00 4.62 3.17
CA LEU A 170 14.19 3.39 3.16
C LEU A 170 12.71 3.68 2.83
N SER A 171 12.19 4.86 3.21
CA SER A 171 10.83 5.27 2.88
C SER A 171 10.61 5.51 1.38
N LEU A 172 11.66 5.54 0.55
CA LEU A 172 11.53 5.53 -0.90
C LEU A 172 10.99 4.19 -1.42
N GLY A 173 11.25 3.08 -0.70
CA GLY A 173 10.84 1.73 -1.09
C GLY A 173 9.33 1.62 -1.38
N LYS A 174 8.47 2.25 -0.58
CA LYS A 174 7.01 2.21 -0.77
C LYS A 174 6.55 2.98 -2.01
N TYR A 175 7.28 4.02 -2.41
CA TYR A 175 6.99 4.75 -3.65
C TYR A 175 7.50 3.95 -4.85
N ILE A 176 8.68 3.36 -4.76
CA ILE A 176 9.20 2.45 -5.80
C ILE A 176 8.23 1.28 -5.99
N TYR A 177 7.75 0.67 -4.90
CA TYR A 177 6.81 -0.44 -4.97
C TYR A 177 5.44 -0.03 -5.51
N LEU A 178 4.94 1.16 -5.17
CA LEU A 178 3.74 1.73 -5.81
C LEU A 178 3.93 1.92 -7.32
N GLY A 179 5.08 2.43 -7.74
CA GLY A 179 5.42 2.59 -9.16
C GLY A 179 5.55 1.25 -9.89
N LEU A 180 6.19 0.25 -9.26
CA LEU A 180 6.27 -1.11 -9.79
C LEU A 180 4.89 -1.76 -9.90
N ALA A 181 4.03 -1.57 -8.89
CA ALA A 181 2.66 -2.06 -8.91
C ALA A 181 1.86 -1.48 -10.09
N LEU A 182 2.05 -0.19 -10.38
CA LEU A 182 1.45 0.48 -11.53
C LEU A 182 2.04 -0.04 -12.85
N LEU A 183 3.37 -0.16 -12.93
CA LEU A 183 4.06 -0.71 -14.10
C LEU A 183 3.56 -2.12 -14.43
N GLY A 184 3.46 -2.99 -13.42
CA GLY A 184 3.04 -4.38 -13.61
C GLY A 184 1.61 -4.52 -14.13
N VAL A 185 0.70 -3.64 -13.71
CA VAL A 185 -0.66 -3.58 -14.27
C VAL A 185 -0.63 -3.05 -15.70
N ALA A 186 0.11 -1.97 -15.96
CA ALA A 186 0.18 -1.35 -17.28
C ALA A 186 0.84 -2.24 -18.34
N THR A 187 1.78 -3.11 -17.96
CA THR A 187 2.50 -4.01 -18.89
C THR A 187 1.97 -5.45 -18.89
N GLY A 188 0.89 -5.75 -18.16
CA GLY A 188 0.34 -7.11 -18.08
C GLY A 188 1.16 -8.11 -17.25
N ALA A 189 2.18 -7.66 -16.49
CA ALA A 189 2.93 -8.54 -15.58
C ALA A 189 2.12 -8.99 -14.34
N GLY A 190 0.89 -8.48 -14.20
CA GLY A 190 -0.08 -8.92 -13.21
C GLY A 190 0.02 -8.20 -11.86
N PHE A 191 -0.65 -8.77 -10.86
CA PHE A 191 -0.80 -8.19 -9.54
C PHE A 191 0.42 -8.44 -8.64
N LEU A 192 1.52 -7.74 -8.93
CA LEU A 192 2.79 -7.81 -8.17
C LEU A 192 2.59 -7.65 -6.66
N VAL A 193 1.69 -6.77 -6.23
CA VAL A 193 1.43 -6.52 -4.80
C VAL A 193 0.93 -7.77 -4.11
N CYS A 194 -0.03 -8.48 -4.71
CA CYS A 194 -0.59 -9.70 -4.16
C CYS A 194 0.38 -10.88 -4.26
N ARG A 195 1.20 -10.93 -5.31
CA ARG A 195 2.20 -12.00 -5.54
C ARG A 195 3.34 -11.96 -4.52
N TYR A 196 3.77 -10.77 -4.13
CA TYR A 196 4.90 -10.57 -3.22
C TYR A 196 4.50 -10.04 -1.83
N ASP A 197 3.21 -10.06 -1.48
CA ASP A 197 2.79 -9.68 -0.13
C ASP A 197 3.25 -10.73 0.90
N PRO A 198 4.11 -10.36 1.87
CA PRO A 198 4.69 -11.31 2.81
C PRO A 198 3.66 -11.84 3.82
N PHE A 199 2.52 -11.17 4.02
CA PHE A 199 1.52 -11.54 5.03
C PHE A 199 0.34 -12.33 4.46
N VAL A 200 0.10 -12.27 3.14
CA VAL A 200 -0.98 -13.06 2.50
C VAL A 200 -0.75 -14.56 2.72
N GLY A 201 0.51 -15.01 2.66
CA GLY A 201 0.87 -16.40 2.94
C GLY A 201 0.48 -16.85 4.35
N LEU A 202 0.71 -15.97 5.33
CA LEU A 202 0.40 -16.20 6.73
C LEU A 202 -1.11 -16.21 6.99
N PHE A 203 -1.87 -15.24 6.46
CA PHE A 203 -3.32 -15.17 6.66
C PHE A 203 -4.09 -16.31 6.00
N ARG A 204 -3.57 -16.86 4.90
CA ARG A 204 -4.22 -17.97 4.17
C ARG A 204 -3.77 -19.36 4.64
N MET A 205 -2.79 -19.45 5.54
CA MET A 205 -2.27 -20.71 6.11
C MET A 205 -1.99 -21.80 5.05
N GLY A 206 -1.41 -21.43 3.90
CA GLY A 206 -1.28 -22.37 2.78
C GLY A 206 -0.60 -21.86 1.51
N HIS A 207 0.46 -21.06 1.63
CA HIS A 207 1.25 -20.60 0.46
C HIS A 207 2.65 -21.21 0.43
N SER A 208 3.38 -20.94 -0.65
CA SER A 208 4.77 -21.39 -0.83
C SER A 208 5.66 -21.07 0.38
N PHE A 209 6.62 -21.96 0.67
CA PHE A 209 7.58 -21.81 1.77
C PHE A 209 8.28 -20.44 1.75
N ASN A 210 8.62 -19.94 0.56
CA ASN A 210 9.27 -18.66 0.36
C ASN A 210 8.42 -17.46 0.85
N MET A 211 7.11 -17.49 0.61
CA MET A 211 6.21 -16.42 1.09
C MET A 211 6.06 -16.46 2.61
N LEU A 212 5.96 -17.66 3.20
CA LEU A 212 5.86 -17.81 4.64
C LEU A 212 7.16 -17.36 5.34
N MET A 213 8.32 -17.72 4.77
CA MET A 213 9.62 -17.28 5.24
C MET A 213 9.77 -15.75 5.15
N ALA A 214 9.35 -15.13 4.04
CA ALA A 214 9.35 -13.69 3.89
C ALA A 214 8.45 -12.99 4.92
N GLY A 215 7.26 -13.54 5.19
CA GLY A 215 6.35 -13.10 6.26
C GLY A 215 6.98 -13.19 7.65
N GLY A 216 7.55 -14.35 7.97
CA GLY A 216 8.23 -14.59 9.25
C GLY A 216 9.41 -13.64 9.48
N LEU A 217 10.27 -13.45 8.46
CA LEU A 217 11.40 -12.53 8.53
C LEU A 217 10.94 -11.08 8.71
N MET A 218 9.87 -10.68 8.01
CA MET A 218 9.29 -9.33 8.15
C MET A 218 8.72 -9.10 9.55
N LEU A 219 8.10 -10.12 10.17
CA LEU A 219 7.62 -10.04 11.55
C LEU A 219 8.77 -10.03 12.57
N LEU A 220 9.82 -10.81 12.34
CA LEU A 220 11.03 -10.80 13.17
C LEU A 220 11.69 -9.41 13.14
N LEU A 221 11.81 -8.82 11.95
CA LEU A 221 12.25 -7.44 11.81
C LEU A 221 11.30 -6.46 12.53
N GLY A 222 9.99 -6.77 12.52
CA GLY A 222 8.93 -6.05 13.22
C GLY A 222 9.07 -5.96 14.74
N VAL A 223 9.84 -6.87 15.35
CA VAL A 223 10.15 -6.84 16.80
C VAL A 223 10.94 -5.58 17.16
N PHE A 224 11.95 -5.26 16.35
CA PHE A 224 12.88 -4.17 16.57
C PHE A 224 12.53 -2.91 15.80
N ILE A 225 11.95 -3.05 14.60
CA ILE A 225 11.52 -1.92 13.79
C ILE A 225 10.00 -1.91 13.81
N ALA A 226 9.38 -0.92 14.43
CA ALA A 226 7.92 -0.86 14.43
C ALA A 226 7.37 -0.69 12.99
N ARG A 227 6.53 -1.63 12.57
CA ARG A 227 5.80 -1.63 11.29
C ARG A 227 6.67 -1.47 10.03
N PRO A 228 7.66 -2.35 9.78
CA PRO A 228 8.61 -2.19 8.67
C PRO A 228 7.90 -2.18 7.31
N TYR A 229 6.89 -3.03 7.09
CA TYR A 229 6.16 -3.07 5.84
C TYR A 229 5.36 -1.79 5.60
N CYS A 230 4.62 -1.30 6.60
CA CYS A 230 3.82 -0.08 6.45
C CYS A 230 4.69 1.18 6.24
N ARG A 231 5.91 1.18 6.79
CA ARG A 231 6.84 2.31 6.73
C ARG A 231 7.61 2.35 5.41
N PHE A 232 8.02 1.18 4.91
CA PHE A 232 9.00 1.08 3.81
C PHE A 232 8.52 0.38 2.54
N LEU A 233 7.42 -0.38 2.56
CA LEU A 233 6.98 -1.17 1.40
C LEU A 233 5.53 -0.91 1.00
N CYS A 234 4.62 -0.63 1.93
CA CYS A 234 3.19 -0.58 1.65
C CYS A 234 2.80 0.52 0.63
N PRO A 235 2.30 0.15 -0.57
CA PRO A 235 1.94 1.11 -1.62
C PRO A 235 0.68 1.88 -1.24
N TYR A 236 -0.29 1.23 -0.58
CA TYR A 236 -1.49 1.88 -0.06
C TYR A 236 -1.18 2.90 1.05
N GLY A 237 -0.10 2.67 1.82
CA GLY A 237 0.37 3.61 2.83
C GLY A 237 0.90 4.94 2.26
N VAL A 238 1.29 4.96 0.98
CA VAL A 238 1.61 6.20 0.25
C VAL A 238 0.33 7.00 0.01
N LEU A 239 -0.71 6.36 -0.54
CA LEU A 239 -1.99 7.02 -0.85
C LEU A 239 -2.66 7.57 0.40
N LEU A 240 -2.74 6.77 1.47
CA LEU A 240 -3.24 7.23 2.78
C LEU A 240 -2.40 8.39 3.33
N GLY A 241 -1.10 8.39 3.10
CA GLY A 241 -0.22 9.51 3.44
C GLY A 241 -0.56 10.81 2.77
N TRP A 242 -0.72 10.75 1.46
CA TRP A 242 -1.11 11.91 0.68
C TRP A 242 -2.46 12.44 1.11
N MET A 243 -3.45 11.57 1.37
CA MET A 243 -4.74 12.00 1.90
C MET A 243 -4.63 12.62 3.30
N SER A 244 -3.84 12.00 4.20
CA SER A 244 -3.63 12.48 5.58
C SER A 244 -2.99 13.86 5.65
N ARG A 245 -2.17 14.24 4.67
CA ARG A 245 -1.59 15.60 4.62
C ARG A 245 -2.66 16.70 4.53
N PHE A 246 -3.78 16.40 3.89
CA PHE A 246 -4.91 17.32 3.73
C PHE A 246 -5.94 17.19 4.86
N SER A 247 -5.70 16.33 5.85
CA SER A 247 -6.67 16.14 6.92
C SER A 247 -6.83 17.36 7.81
N LYS A 248 -8.09 17.75 8.01
CA LYS A 248 -8.47 18.84 8.89
C LYS A 248 -8.46 18.40 10.35
N TRP A 249 -8.98 17.21 10.63
CA TRP A 249 -8.97 16.61 11.95
C TRP A 249 -7.87 15.55 11.97
N HIS A 250 -6.78 15.80 12.68
CA HIS A 250 -5.68 14.86 12.81
C HIS A 250 -5.46 14.57 14.30
N LEU A 251 -4.96 13.39 14.63
CA LEU A 251 -4.49 13.09 15.98
C LEU A 251 -3.50 14.17 16.42
N ASP A 252 -3.75 14.77 17.58
CA ASP A 252 -2.84 15.70 18.26
C ASP A 252 -2.36 15.12 19.60
N ILE A 253 -1.13 15.45 19.99
CA ILE A 253 -0.48 14.89 21.20
C ILE A 253 -1.18 15.39 22.47
N PRO A 254 -1.28 16.70 22.73
CA PRO A 254 -2.07 17.20 23.85
C PRO A 254 -3.54 17.44 23.46
N PRO A 255 -4.49 17.28 24.40
CA PRO A 255 -5.88 17.67 24.20
C PRO A 255 -6.10 19.19 24.31
N SER A 256 -5.20 19.91 24.98
CA SER A 256 -5.19 21.38 25.11
C SER A 256 -3.82 21.95 24.67
N PRO A 257 -3.57 23.27 24.78
CA PRO A 257 -2.30 23.86 24.35
C PRO A 257 -1.07 23.16 24.95
N CYS A 258 -0.08 22.85 24.12
CA CYS A 258 1.15 22.18 24.53
C CYS A 258 1.98 23.07 25.46
N VAL A 259 2.46 22.52 26.58
CA VAL A 259 3.35 23.21 27.54
C VAL A 259 4.84 22.88 27.36
N SER A 260 5.21 22.22 26.26
CA SER A 260 6.61 21.90 25.91
C SER A 260 7.40 21.12 26.98
N CYS A 261 6.75 20.18 27.69
CA CYS A 261 7.33 19.35 28.75
C CYS A 261 8.35 18.27 28.29
N ARG A 262 8.49 18.04 26.98
CA ARG A 262 9.40 17.06 26.35
C ARG A 262 9.14 15.56 26.65
N LEU A 263 8.16 15.21 27.49
CA LEU A 263 7.84 13.82 27.85
C LEU A 263 7.43 12.93 26.66
N CYS A 264 6.83 13.52 25.62
CA CYS A 264 6.39 12.78 24.44
C CYS A 264 7.50 12.53 23.42
N GLU A 265 8.68 13.15 23.57
CA GLU A 265 9.79 13.10 22.61
C GLU A 265 10.20 11.66 22.31
N ASP A 266 10.20 10.84 23.35
CA ASP A 266 10.63 9.46 23.27
C ASP A 266 9.52 8.43 23.01
N SER A 267 8.26 8.88 22.98
CA SER A 267 7.08 8.00 22.93
C SER A 267 6.81 7.41 21.55
N CYS A 268 7.31 8.02 20.47
CA CYS A 268 6.98 7.64 19.10
C CYS A 268 8.04 6.71 18.49
N PRO A 269 7.73 5.43 18.23
CA PRO A 269 8.66 4.52 17.55
C PRO A 269 8.81 4.81 16.04
N TYR A 270 7.99 5.72 15.51
CA TYR A 270 7.90 6.02 14.07
C TYR A 270 8.60 7.31 13.66
N ASN A 271 9.24 8.04 14.58
CA ASN A 271 9.80 9.39 14.34
C ASN A 271 8.79 10.36 13.69
N ALA A 272 7.52 10.25 14.07
CA ALA A 272 6.44 11.04 13.47
C ALA A 272 6.09 12.30 14.28
N ILE A 273 6.89 12.66 15.29
CA ILE A 273 6.70 13.89 16.08
C ILE A 273 7.69 14.93 15.56
N ASP A 274 7.17 16.03 15.02
CA ASP A 274 7.96 17.20 14.70
C ASP A 274 8.26 17.96 16.00
N MET A 275 9.54 18.07 16.34
CA MET A 275 10.03 18.79 17.53
C MET A 275 10.04 20.31 17.29
N PRO A 276 9.98 21.13 18.36
CA PRO A 276 10.23 22.56 18.28
C PRO A 276 11.58 22.84 17.61
N THR A 277 11.63 23.83 16.72
CA THR A 277 12.85 24.13 15.95
C THR A 277 13.83 24.88 16.84
N PRO A 278 15.04 24.36 17.12
CA PRO A 278 16.07 25.09 17.84
C PRO A 278 16.41 26.39 17.10
N GLU A 279 16.57 27.49 17.84
CA GLU A 279 16.92 28.79 17.24
C GLU A 279 18.19 28.73 16.40
N ALA A 280 19.17 27.91 16.81
CA ALA A 280 20.42 27.67 16.09
C ALA A 280 20.23 27.05 14.69
N LEU A 281 19.08 26.41 14.41
CA LEU A 281 18.76 25.80 13.11
C LEU A 281 17.90 26.72 12.22
N VAL A 282 17.51 27.90 12.70
CA VAL A 282 16.76 28.86 11.90
C VAL A 282 17.73 29.55 10.93
N GLU A 283 17.83 28.98 9.72
CA GLU A 283 18.67 29.52 8.65
C GLU A 283 18.19 30.92 8.20
N GLU A 284 19.12 31.76 7.75
CA GLU A 284 18.77 33.02 7.10
C GLU A 284 17.89 32.78 5.85
N PRO A 285 16.82 33.58 5.64
CA PRO A 285 15.88 33.36 4.53
C PRO A 285 16.54 33.35 3.14
N GLY A 286 17.65 34.08 2.95
CA GLY A 286 18.38 34.13 1.68
C GLY A 286 19.00 32.79 1.28
N THR A 287 19.62 32.10 2.23
CA THR A 287 20.26 30.79 2.03
C THR A 287 19.23 29.72 1.69
N GLY A 288 18.12 29.67 2.44
CA GLY A 288 17.01 28.76 2.16
C GLY A 288 16.37 28.99 0.78
N LYS A 289 16.12 30.26 0.41
CA LYS A 289 15.60 30.62 -0.93
C LYS A 289 16.57 30.23 -2.05
N ARG A 290 17.88 30.42 -1.86
CA ARG A 290 18.89 30.02 -2.85
C ARG A 290 18.91 28.50 -3.02
N ARG A 291 18.93 27.73 -1.92
CA ARG A 291 18.86 26.27 -1.94
C ARG A 291 17.61 25.78 -2.67
N LEU A 292 16.44 26.32 -2.33
CA LEU A 292 15.17 25.98 -2.98
C LEU A 292 15.20 26.29 -4.49
N ARG A 293 15.71 27.46 -4.89
CA ARG A 293 15.85 27.83 -6.31
C ARG A 293 16.79 26.88 -7.04
N THR A 294 17.92 26.50 -6.45
CA THR A 294 18.84 25.53 -7.02
C THR A 294 18.19 24.16 -7.22
N VAL A 295 17.45 23.65 -6.22
CA VAL A 295 16.73 22.37 -6.34
C VAL A 295 15.65 22.43 -7.42
N LEU A 296 14.87 23.51 -7.49
CA LEU A 296 13.86 23.69 -8.53
C LEU A 296 14.49 23.76 -9.93
N PHE A 297 15.63 24.47 -10.08
CA PHE A 297 16.35 24.55 -11.34
C PHE A 297 16.94 23.19 -11.77
N LEU A 298 17.45 22.40 -10.83
CA LEU A 298 17.99 21.07 -11.10
C LEU A 298 16.91 19.98 -11.24
N SER A 299 15.67 20.23 -10.83
CA SER A 299 14.59 19.25 -10.91
C SER A 299 14.36 18.62 -12.31
N PRO A 300 14.31 19.36 -13.44
CA PRO A 300 14.15 18.73 -14.75
C PRO A 300 15.33 17.81 -15.08
N LEU A 301 16.56 18.17 -14.67
CA LEU A 301 17.74 17.34 -14.87
C LEU A 301 17.66 16.04 -14.05
N ILE A 302 17.23 16.13 -12.79
CA ILE A 302 17.06 14.94 -11.92
C ILE A 302 15.97 14.01 -12.49
N ILE A 303 14.84 14.57 -12.94
CA ILE A 303 13.72 13.78 -13.49
C ILE A 303 14.11 13.11 -14.81
N THR A 304 14.78 13.84 -15.72
CA THR A 304 15.24 13.29 -17.00
C THR A 304 16.32 12.22 -16.81
N ALA A 305 17.28 12.43 -15.90
CA ALA A 305 18.26 11.41 -15.53
C ALA A 305 17.57 10.16 -14.95
N GLY A 306 16.59 10.33 -14.06
CA GLY A 306 15.77 9.24 -13.54
C GLY A 306 15.04 8.46 -14.62
N ALA A 307 14.42 9.17 -15.58
CA ALA A 307 13.74 8.55 -16.72
C ALA A 307 14.71 7.75 -17.61
N MET A 308 15.90 8.29 -17.87
CA MET A 308 16.94 7.60 -18.64
C MET A 308 17.40 6.31 -17.95
N VAL A 309 17.69 6.38 -16.64
CA VAL A 309 18.04 5.18 -15.84
C VAL A 309 16.89 4.16 -15.89
N GLY A 310 15.65 4.60 -15.72
CA GLY A 310 14.48 3.74 -15.84
C GLY A 310 14.32 3.07 -17.21
N TYR A 311 14.61 3.78 -18.29
CA TYR A 311 14.63 3.25 -19.66
C TYR A 311 15.71 2.17 -19.85
N MET A 312 16.90 2.38 -19.27
CA MET A 312 18.00 1.41 -19.32
C MET A 312 17.73 0.14 -18.51
N LEU A 313 16.93 0.23 -17.45
CA LEU A 313 16.54 -0.91 -16.60
C LEU A 313 15.42 -1.78 -17.20
N ASN A 314 15.10 -1.66 -18.49
CA ASN A 314 14.03 -2.43 -19.14
C ASN A 314 14.23 -3.95 -19.04
N GLU A 315 15.47 -4.44 -19.14
CA GLU A 315 15.78 -5.87 -19.07
C GLU A 315 15.42 -6.47 -17.69
N PRO A 316 16.01 -6.02 -16.57
CA PRO A 316 15.66 -6.57 -15.26
C PRO A 316 14.18 -6.33 -14.89
N LEU A 317 13.57 -5.23 -15.33
CA LEU A 317 12.15 -4.97 -15.09
C LEU A 317 11.24 -5.93 -15.88
N SER A 318 11.61 -6.25 -17.13
CA SER A 318 10.82 -7.15 -17.97
C SER A 318 10.73 -8.57 -17.42
N ARG A 319 11.71 -9.01 -16.63
CA ARG A 319 11.70 -10.29 -15.90
C ARG A 319 10.61 -10.38 -14.84
N LEU A 320 9.89 -9.30 -14.55
CA LEU A 320 8.68 -9.37 -13.72
C LEU A 320 7.51 -10.02 -14.47
N HIS A 321 7.55 -10.04 -15.81
CA HIS A 321 6.50 -10.62 -16.65
C HIS A 321 6.69 -12.14 -16.82
N PRO A 322 5.64 -12.96 -16.59
CA PRO A 322 5.74 -14.42 -16.70
C PRO A 322 6.25 -14.93 -18.07
N VAL A 323 5.74 -14.35 -19.17
CA VAL A 323 6.17 -14.72 -20.54
C VAL A 323 7.67 -14.46 -20.77
N VAL A 324 8.22 -13.40 -20.21
CA VAL A 324 9.65 -13.09 -20.32
C VAL A 324 10.47 -14.07 -19.49
N GLN A 325 10.03 -14.40 -18.27
CA GLN A 325 10.68 -15.45 -17.45
C GLN A 325 10.65 -16.81 -18.15
N LEU A 326 9.52 -17.19 -18.75
CA LEU A 326 9.37 -18.43 -19.49
C LEU A 326 10.31 -18.48 -20.69
N SER A 327 10.35 -17.40 -21.49
CA SER A 327 11.25 -17.25 -22.63
C SER A 327 12.73 -17.38 -22.24
N GLU A 328 13.17 -16.65 -21.19
CA GLU A 328 14.56 -16.76 -20.68
C GLU A 328 14.85 -18.16 -20.13
N ARG A 329 13.89 -18.78 -19.43
CA ARG A 329 14.02 -20.13 -18.88
C ARG A 329 14.17 -21.18 -19.98
N MET A 330 13.38 -21.09 -21.04
CA MET A 330 13.47 -22.00 -22.19
C MET A 330 14.84 -21.89 -22.88
N VAL A 331 15.36 -20.67 -23.09
CA VAL A 331 16.71 -20.49 -23.63
C VAL A 331 17.76 -21.14 -22.71
N ALA A 332 17.62 -20.98 -21.39
CA ALA A 332 18.56 -21.57 -20.43
C ALA A 332 18.53 -23.10 -20.40
N GLU A 333 17.36 -23.71 -20.59
CA GLU A 333 17.19 -25.17 -20.72
C GLU A 333 17.75 -25.67 -22.06
N ASP A 334 17.42 -25.01 -23.17
CA ASP A 334 17.86 -25.41 -24.53
C ASP A 334 19.38 -25.24 -24.73
N THR A 335 19.99 -24.26 -24.05
CA THR A 335 21.45 -24.06 -24.06
C THR A 335 22.20 -24.91 -23.04
N GLY A 336 21.49 -25.70 -22.23
CA GLY A 336 22.08 -26.56 -21.20
C GLY A 336 22.66 -25.81 -19.99
N LEU A 337 22.35 -24.51 -19.84
CA LEU A 337 22.77 -23.71 -18.68
C LEU A 337 22.04 -24.13 -17.40
N VAL A 338 20.84 -24.70 -17.52
CA VAL A 338 20.08 -25.24 -16.38
C VAL A 338 19.60 -26.64 -16.71
N GLN A 339 19.71 -27.55 -15.72
CA GLN A 339 19.20 -28.91 -15.82
C GLN A 339 17.82 -29.03 -15.17
N GLY A 340 16.95 -29.82 -15.81
CA GLY A 340 15.59 -30.11 -15.35
C GLY A 340 14.55 -29.17 -15.94
N GLU A 341 13.46 -29.75 -16.42
CA GLU A 341 12.29 -29.05 -16.93
C GLU A 341 11.38 -28.65 -15.77
N ILE A 342 10.78 -27.47 -15.88
CA ILE A 342 9.73 -27.02 -14.97
C ILE A 342 8.38 -27.25 -15.63
N LEU A 343 7.33 -27.39 -14.82
CA LEU A 343 5.96 -27.59 -15.32
C LEU A 343 5.57 -26.56 -16.40
N GLU A 344 5.99 -25.31 -16.24
CA GLU A 344 5.70 -24.23 -17.19
C GLU A 344 6.36 -24.44 -18.56
N THR A 345 7.61 -24.94 -18.60
CA THR A 345 8.32 -25.21 -19.86
C THR A 345 7.83 -26.50 -20.52
N GLU A 346 7.52 -27.52 -19.73
CA GLU A 346 6.89 -28.76 -20.20
C GLU A 346 5.51 -28.49 -20.82
N THR A 347 4.68 -27.68 -20.14
CA THR A 347 3.35 -27.28 -20.64
C THR A 347 3.47 -26.47 -21.94
N PHE A 348 4.49 -25.61 -22.05
CA PHE A 348 4.71 -24.86 -23.29
C PHE A 348 5.17 -25.77 -24.44
N ARG A 349 6.09 -26.70 -24.20
CA ARG A 349 6.59 -27.65 -25.22
C ARG A 349 5.51 -28.60 -25.73
N THR A 350 4.52 -28.92 -24.90
CA THR A 350 3.35 -29.73 -25.28
C THR A 350 2.25 -28.91 -25.94
N SER A 351 2.34 -27.57 -25.94
CA SER A 351 1.41 -26.70 -26.65
C SER A 351 1.76 -26.56 -28.13
N ASP A 352 0.79 -26.20 -28.96
CA ASP A 352 0.99 -25.96 -30.41
C ASP A 352 1.79 -24.66 -30.71
N GLN A 353 2.36 -24.00 -29.70
CA GLN A 353 3.10 -22.75 -29.88
C GLN A 353 4.58 -22.98 -30.18
N THR A 354 5.14 -22.18 -31.09
CA THR A 354 6.56 -22.27 -31.44
C THR A 354 7.43 -21.48 -30.46
N THR A 355 8.67 -21.93 -30.23
CA THR A 355 9.66 -21.18 -29.43
C THR A 355 9.96 -19.81 -30.03
N ALA A 356 10.00 -19.71 -31.37
CA ALA A 356 10.17 -18.45 -32.08
C ALA A 356 9.06 -17.43 -31.79
N SER A 357 7.79 -17.87 -31.74
CA SER A 357 6.68 -16.97 -31.38
C SER A 357 6.77 -16.49 -29.93
N LEU A 358 7.18 -17.35 -28.99
CA LEU A 358 7.37 -16.96 -27.59
C LEU A 358 8.48 -15.90 -27.43
N HIS A 359 9.62 -16.09 -28.11
CA HIS A 359 10.71 -15.11 -28.07
C HIS A 359 10.30 -13.77 -28.71
N ALA A 360 9.54 -13.80 -29.81
CA ALA A 360 9.01 -12.60 -30.45
C ALA A 360 8.04 -11.85 -29.51
N GLU A 361 7.14 -12.56 -28.83
CA GLU A 361 6.24 -11.98 -27.83
C GLU A 361 7.02 -11.37 -26.65
N ALA A 362 8.00 -12.10 -26.12
CA ALA A 362 8.86 -11.62 -25.03
C ALA A 362 9.63 -10.35 -25.41
N LEU A 363 10.11 -10.23 -26.66
CA LEU A 363 10.75 -9.01 -27.18
C LEU A 363 9.76 -7.84 -27.28
N GLY A 364 8.52 -8.11 -27.71
CA GLY A 364 7.44 -7.12 -27.73
C GLY A 364 7.15 -6.57 -26.33
N ILE A 365 7.01 -7.46 -25.34
CA ILE A 365 6.82 -7.11 -23.94
C ILE A 365 8.00 -6.30 -23.41
N ARG A 366 9.24 -6.74 -23.68
CA ARG A 366 10.46 -6.04 -23.23
C ARG A 366 10.56 -4.62 -23.80
N ASN A 367 10.06 -4.38 -25.01
CA ASN A 367 9.95 -3.03 -25.56
C ASN A 367 8.93 -2.17 -24.82
N SER A 368 7.78 -2.71 -24.41
CA SER A 368 6.81 -2.00 -23.56
C SER A 368 7.40 -1.63 -22.19
N PHE A 369 8.30 -2.45 -21.66
CA PHE A 369 9.04 -2.13 -20.42
C PHE A 369 10.04 -0.98 -20.57
N LYS A 370 10.46 -0.60 -21.78
CA LYS A 370 11.33 0.57 -21.99
C LYS A 370 10.60 1.86 -21.64
N THR A 371 9.40 2.07 -22.20
CA THR A 371 8.59 3.25 -21.95
C THR A 371 8.03 3.23 -20.53
N GLY A 372 7.55 2.07 -20.06
CA GLY A 372 7.09 1.91 -18.67
C GLY A 372 8.19 2.14 -17.64
N GLY A 373 9.39 1.62 -17.90
CA GLY A 373 10.58 1.84 -17.06
C GLY A 373 10.98 3.31 -17.00
N ALA A 374 10.92 4.03 -18.12
CA ALA A 374 11.19 5.46 -18.14
C ALA A 374 10.21 6.26 -17.26
N TRP A 375 8.90 5.95 -17.33
CA TRP A 375 7.89 6.56 -16.46
C TRP A 375 8.12 6.24 -14.98
N LEU A 376 8.47 4.99 -14.65
CA LEU A 376 8.82 4.59 -13.28
C LEU A 376 10.02 5.39 -12.76
N GLY A 377 11.09 5.48 -13.56
CA GLY A 377 12.30 6.23 -13.21
C GLY A 377 12.02 7.73 -13.00
N ALA A 378 11.23 8.33 -13.89
CA ALA A 378 10.79 9.72 -13.75
C ALA A 378 9.97 9.94 -12.48
N PHE A 379 9.05 9.03 -12.16
CA PHE A 379 8.23 9.08 -10.94
C PHE A 379 9.09 9.01 -9.67
N VAL A 380 10.03 8.07 -9.58
CA VAL A 380 10.92 7.96 -8.42
C VAL A 380 11.78 9.22 -8.26
N ALA A 381 12.33 9.74 -9.36
CA ALA A 381 13.10 10.98 -9.36
C ALA A 381 12.27 12.21 -8.95
N LEU A 382 11.00 12.26 -9.34
CA LEU A 382 10.07 13.29 -8.89
C LEU A 382 9.86 13.22 -7.36
N ILE A 383 9.67 12.03 -6.79
CA ILE A 383 9.53 11.85 -5.34
C ILE A 383 10.81 12.27 -4.59
N VAL A 384 11.98 11.91 -5.12
CA VAL A 384 13.28 12.35 -4.56
C VAL A 384 13.36 13.88 -4.57
N THR A 385 13.01 14.50 -5.69
CA THR A 385 12.97 15.97 -5.83
C THR A 385 12.03 16.61 -4.83
N LEU A 386 10.81 16.10 -4.67
CA LEU A 386 9.84 16.61 -3.69
C LEU A 386 10.35 16.49 -2.25
N LYS A 387 11.05 15.41 -1.92
CA LYS A 387 11.71 15.26 -0.60
C LYS A 387 12.85 16.26 -0.41
N LEU A 388 13.67 16.52 -1.43
CA LEU A 388 14.73 17.53 -1.40
C LEU A 388 14.17 18.95 -1.23
N ILE A 389 13.05 19.26 -1.90
CA ILE A 389 12.31 20.50 -1.71
C ILE A 389 11.83 20.61 -0.26
N GLY A 390 11.26 19.54 0.29
CA GLY A 390 10.82 19.49 1.69
C GLY A 390 11.95 19.76 2.69
N LEU A 391 13.16 19.24 2.43
CA LEU A 391 14.35 19.50 3.26
C LEU A 391 14.89 20.93 3.12
N SER A 392 14.55 21.62 2.04
CA SER A 392 14.94 23.01 1.83
C SER A 392 14.03 24.01 2.55
N ILE A 393 12.88 23.55 3.08
CA ILE A 393 11.89 24.38 3.76
C ILE A 393 11.95 24.11 5.26
N VAL A 394 12.63 24.99 5.99
CA VAL A 394 12.61 24.98 7.46
C VAL A 394 11.39 25.77 7.94
N LYS A 395 10.46 25.10 8.63
CA LYS A 395 9.31 25.75 9.28
C LYS A 395 9.64 26.00 10.74
N LYS A 396 9.49 27.25 11.19
CA LYS A 396 9.52 27.57 12.62
C LYS A 396 8.35 26.86 13.31
N ARG A 397 8.66 26.06 14.33
CA ARG A 397 7.69 25.37 15.18
C ARG A 397 8.02 25.66 16.63
N ASP A 398 7.02 26.07 17.38
CA ASP A 398 7.18 26.40 18.80
C ASP A 398 6.74 25.26 19.73
N VAL A 399 5.96 24.29 19.21
CA VAL A 399 5.38 23.19 19.99
C VAL A 399 5.56 21.83 19.31
N TYR A 400 5.49 20.76 20.09
CA TYR A 400 5.52 19.38 19.59
C TYR A 400 4.24 19.06 18.81
N THR A 401 4.39 18.73 17.53
CA THR A 401 3.24 18.43 16.66
C THR A 401 3.45 17.12 15.88
N PRO A 402 2.44 16.26 15.76
CA PRO A 402 2.56 15.07 14.93
C PRO A 402 2.60 15.45 13.43
N HIS A 403 3.55 14.87 12.69
CA HIS A 403 3.68 15.09 11.26
C HIS A 403 2.56 14.36 10.50
N LYS A 404 1.67 15.12 9.84
CA LYS A 404 0.43 14.61 9.23
C LYS A 404 0.62 13.49 8.21
N GLU A 405 1.76 13.47 7.48
CA GLU A 405 2.01 12.41 6.50
C GLU A 405 2.50 11.12 7.14
N THR A 406 3.31 11.18 8.19
CA THR A 406 4.05 10.01 8.73
C THR A 406 3.39 9.43 9.98
N CYS A 407 2.57 10.22 10.67
CA CYS A 407 1.84 9.76 11.85
C CYS A 407 0.76 8.73 11.48
N PHE A 408 0.81 7.56 12.13
CA PHE A 408 -0.16 6.48 11.95
C PHE A 408 -1.40 6.60 12.86
N SER A 409 -1.57 7.71 13.57
CA SER A 409 -2.67 7.93 14.52
C SER A 409 -2.83 6.83 15.59
N CYS A 410 -1.72 6.19 16.01
CA CYS A 410 -1.75 5.01 16.87
C CYS A 410 -2.01 5.28 18.37
N GLY A 411 -1.98 6.55 18.80
CA GLY A 411 -2.21 6.93 20.19
C GLY A 411 -1.13 6.53 21.21
N ARG A 412 0.04 6.02 20.80
CA ARG A 412 1.14 5.67 21.74
C ARG A 412 1.66 6.86 22.54
N CYS A 413 1.48 8.09 22.04
CA CYS A 413 1.89 9.31 22.73
C CYS A 413 0.92 9.75 23.84
N TYR A 414 -0.31 9.21 23.89
CA TYR A 414 -1.32 9.67 24.86
C TYR A 414 -0.91 9.48 26.32
N PRO A 415 -0.40 8.31 26.75
CA PRO A 415 -0.03 8.09 28.15
C PRO A 415 1.14 8.97 28.64
N TYR A 416 1.91 9.55 27.71
CA TYR A 416 3.07 10.38 28.02
C TYR A 416 2.72 11.88 28.11
N CYS A 417 1.50 12.26 27.77
CA CYS A 417 1.07 13.65 27.81
C CYS A 417 0.46 13.96 29.19
N PRO A 418 1.04 14.87 30.00
CA PRO A 418 0.52 15.22 31.32
C PRO A 418 -0.68 16.20 31.26
N VAL A 419 -1.02 16.66 30.07
CA VAL A 419 -2.06 17.68 29.84
C VAL A 419 -3.39 16.98 29.58
N GLU A 420 -4.43 17.34 30.34
CA GLU A 420 -5.80 16.83 30.20
C GLU A 420 -6.78 17.90 29.70
N GLU A 421 -7.99 17.49 29.33
CA GLU A 421 -9.09 18.41 28.97
C GLU A 421 -9.53 19.22 30.22
N GLY A 422 -8.79 20.28 30.56
CA GLY A 422 -9.10 21.14 31.71
C GLY A 422 -7.90 21.86 32.35
N GLY A 423 -6.66 21.53 31.97
CA GLY A 423 -5.46 22.17 32.52
C GLY A 423 -4.34 21.17 32.82
N VAL A 424 -3.28 21.66 33.47
CA VAL A 424 -2.12 20.87 33.90
C VAL A 424 -2.35 20.41 35.33
N HIS A 425 -2.38 19.10 35.58
CA HIS A 425 -2.24 18.59 36.95
C HIS A 425 -0.76 18.67 37.36
N PRO A 426 -0.42 19.16 38.57
CA PRO A 426 0.95 19.30 39.04
C PRO A 426 1.70 17.98 39.16
#